data_AF-A0A5J4SGN1-F1
#
_entry.id   AF-A0A5J4SGN1-F1
#
_cell.length_a   1.000
_cell.length_b   1.000
_cell.length_c   1.000
_cell.angle_alpha   90.00
_cell.angle_beta   90.00
_cell.angle_gamma   90.00
#
_symmetry.space_group_name_H-M   'P 1'
#
loop_
_entity.id
_entity.type
_entity.pdbx_description
1 polymer ?
#
loop_
_entity_poly.entity_id
_entity_poly.type
_entity_poly.pdbx_seq_one_letter_code
_entity_poly.pdbx_strand_id
1 'polypeptide(L)'
;MTLPIGLYFGYGIGGKVTSKYSEGEETEEESFDFFGKQDIGEGETKREVTNRFDTGLTLGLTLQYSKFTLGLGYDYGLLTVDKKIEDEYSLSEKGVKNGNFKVSVGYFF
;
A
#
# COMPACT_ATOMS: atom_id res chain seq x y z
N MET A 1 23.26 17.88 -3.04
CA MET A 1 22.53 16.79 -2.38
C MET A 1 21.49 17.40 -1.46
N THR A 2 20.25 16.92 -1.52
CA THR A 2 19.12 17.41 -0.71
C THR A 2 18.41 16.24 -0.03
N LEU A 3 17.90 16.47 1.17
CA LEU A 3 17.16 15.49 1.99
C LEU A 3 15.73 15.98 2.20
N PRO A 4 14.82 15.78 1.22
CA PRO A 4 13.42 16.15 1.39
C PRO A 4 12.76 15.32 2.49
N ILE A 5 12.05 16.00 3.40
CA ILE A 5 11.15 15.41 4.39
C ILE A 5 9.80 16.09 4.20
N GLY A 6 8.72 15.31 4.12
CA GLY A 6 7.40 15.86 3.86
C GLY A 6 6.27 14.97 4.34
N LEU A 7 5.05 15.49 4.22
CA LEU A 7 3.83 14.71 4.38
C LEU A 7 3.37 14.21 3.01
N TYR A 8 2.79 13.02 2.97
CA TYR A 8 2.05 12.56 1.79
C TYR A 8 0.60 12.26 2.15
N PHE A 9 -0.25 12.39 1.13
CA PHE A 9 -1.65 12.03 1.16
C PHE A 9 -1.92 11.18 -0.08
N GLY A 10 -2.64 10.08 0.12
CA GLY A 10 -2.99 9.13 -0.92
C GLY A 10 -4.48 8.78 -0.86
N TYR A 11 -5.06 8.49 -2.01
CA TYR A 11 -6.41 7.97 -2.12
C TYR A 11 -6.46 6.82 -3.12
N GLY A 12 -6.85 5.63 -2.63
CA GLY A 12 -7.01 4.40 -3.38
C GLY A 12 -8.24 4.44 -4.26
N ILE A 13 -8.01 4.52 -5.57
CA ILE A 13 -9.09 4.46 -6.58
C ILE A 13 -9.48 3.02 -6.91
N GLY A 14 -8.53 2.08 -6.89
CA GLY A 14 -8.72 0.67 -7.20
C GLY A 14 -7.45 -0.14 -6.93
N GLY A 15 -7.57 -1.46 -6.87
CA GLY A 15 -6.45 -2.36 -6.59
C GLY A 15 -6.88 -3.82 -6.70
N LYS A 16 -5.96 -4.70 -7.07
CA LYS A 16 -6.23 -6.14 -7.13
C LYS A 16 -5.18 -6.85 -6.28
N VAL A 17 -5.63 -7.71 -5.39
CA VAL A 17 -4.76 -8.64 -4.67
C VAL A 17 -4.93 -10.01 -5.29
N THR A 18 -3.81 -10.69 -5.50
CA THR A 18 -3.75 -12.06 -5.97
C THR A 18 -2.94 -12.87 -4.98
N SER A 19 -3.60 -13.83 -4.34
CA SER A 19 -2.99 -14.77 -3.40
C SER A 19 -2.76 -16.10 -4.10
N LYS A 20 -1.54 -16.63 -3.99
CA LYS A 20 -1.17 -17.94 -4.52
C LYS A 20 -0.90 -18.87 -3.36
N TYR A 21 -1.61 -19.99 -3.33
CA TYR A 21 -1.42 -21.05 -2.35
C TYR A 21 -0.93 -22.28 -3.10
N SER A 22 0.10 -22.93 -2.57
CA SER A 22 0.60 -24.19 -3.11
C SER A 22 0.41 -25.27 -2.06
N GLU A 23 -0.37 -26.30 -2.39
CA GLU A 23 -0.56 -27.50 -1.59
C GLU A 23 -0.12 -28.70 -2.42
N GLY A 24 1.09 -29.21 -2.14
CA GLY A 24 1.70 -30.27 -2.96
C GLY A 24 2.15 -29.77 -4.34
N GLU A 25 1.73 -30.45 -5.41
CA GLU A 25 2.04 -30.08 -6.81
C GLU A 25 1.03 -29.09 -7.42
N GLU A 26 -0.10 -28.85 -6.74
CA GLU A 26 -1.14 -27.95 -7.22
C GLU A 26 -0.93 -26.53 -6.67
N THR A 27 -1.08 -25.54 -7.56
CA THR A 27 -1.04 -24.12 -7.21
C THR A 27 -2.38 -23.51 -7.53
N GLU A 28 -3.08 -23.04 -6.50
CA GLU A 28 -4.32 -22.30 -6.64
C GLU A 28 -4.05 -20.80 -6.56
N GLU A 29 -4.71 -20.04 -7.44
CA GLU A 29 -4.61 -18.59 -7.51
C GLU A 29 -6.00 -17.98 -7.27
N GLU A 30 -6.12 -17.23 -6.19
CA GLU A 30 -7.33 -16.46 -5.88
C GLU A 30 -7.06 -14.98 -6.05
N SER A 31 -8.02 -14.26 -6.63
CA SER A 31 -7.88 -12.84 -6.94
C SER A 31 -9.11 -12.06 -6.47
N PHE A 32 -8.90 -10.96 -5.75
CA PHE A 32 -9.97 -10.08 -5.27
C PHE A 32 -9.62 -8.60 -5.43
N ASP A 33 -10.64 -7.73 -5.49
CA ASP A 33 -10.48 -6.28 -5.51
C ASP A 33 -10.10 -5.78 -4.10
N PHE A 34 -8.94 -5.14 -4.00
CA PHE A 34 -8.38 -4.66 -2.75
C PHE A 34 -9.24 -3.59 -2.08
N PHE A 35 -9.86 -2.70 -2.87
CA PHE A 35 -10.75 -1.65 -2.37
C PHE A 35 -12.23 -1.96 -2.66
N GLY A 36 -12.51 -3.15 -3.16
CA GLY A 36 -13.84 -3.67 -3.38
C GLY A 36 -14.50 -4.12 -2.08
N LYS A 37 -15.79 -4.42 -2.17
CA LYS A 37 -16.52 -5.03 -1.05
C LYS A 37 -16.32 -6.55 -1.09
N GLN A 38 -15.98 -7.13 0.06
CA GLN A 38 -15.76 -8.56 0.21
C GLN A 38 -16.90 -9.22 0.98
N ASP A 39 -17.16 -10.48 0.68
CA ASP A 39 -18.10 -11.32 1.41
C ASP A 39 -17.41 -11.77 2.72
N ILE A 40 -17.99 -11.44 3.87
CA ILE A 40 -17.39 -11.68 5.20
C ILE A 40 -18.14 -12.83 5.89
N GLY A 41 -18.30 -13.96 5.20
CA GLY A 41 -18.99 -15.15 5.71
C GLY A 41 -20.18 -15.58 4.87
N GLU A 42 -20.59 -16.85 5.03
CA GLU A 42 -21.72 -17.43 4.31
C GLU A 42 -23.03 -16.70 4.63
N GLY A 43 -23.51 -15.89 3.69
CA GLY A 43 -24.79 -15.17 3.80
C GLY A 43 -24.70 -13.71 4.28
N GLU A 44 -23.49 -13.17 4.48
CA GLU A 44 -23.30 -11.79 4.95
C GLU A 44 -23.32 -10.72 3.86
N THR A 45 -23.61 -9.47 4.26
CA THR A 45 -23.59 -8.31 3.37
C THR A 45 -22.15 -7.91 3.03
N LYS A 46 -21.84 -7.75 1.74
CA LYS A 46 -20.54 -7.25 1.26
C LYS A 46 -20.12 -5.96 1.98
N ARG A 47 -19.00 -5.98 2.73
CA ARG A 47 -18.42 -4.78 3.36
C ARG A 47 -17.06 -4.44 2.79
N GLU A 48 -16.69 -3.17 2.91
CA GLU A 48 -15.34 -2.71 2.59
C GLU A 48 -14.39 -3.09 3.72
N VAL A 49 -13.31 -3.80 3.40
CA VAL A 49 -12.35 -4.31 4.38
C VAL A 49 -11.03 -3.50 4.42
N THR A 50 -10.89 -2.51 3.54
CA THR A 50 -9.71 -1.64 3.45
C THR A 50 -10.08 -0.16 3.48
N ASN A 51 -9.16 0.67 3.94
CA ASN A 51 -9.22 2.13 3.91
C ASN A 51 -8.67 2.64 2.58
N ARG A 52 -9.46 3.43 1.86
CA ARG A 52 -9.03 4.09 0.62
C ARG A 52 -8.11 5.27 0.89
N PHE A 53 -8.29 5.97 2.00
CA PHE A 53 -7.46 7.11 2.36
C PHE A 53 -6.21 6.65 3.10
N ASP A 54 -5.06 7.19 2.70
CA ASP A 54 -3.77 6.97 3.34
C ASP A 54 -3.03 8.29 3.51
N THR A 55 -2.26 8.40 4.58
CA THR A 55 -1.40 9.55 4.81
C THR A 55 -0.20 9.15 5.64
N GLY A 56 0.90 9.84 5.42
CA GLY A 56 2.09 9.61 6.22
C GLY A 56 3.24 10.54 5.91
N LEU A 57 4.44 10.05 6.20
CA LEU A 57 5.68 10.80 6.06
C LEU A 57 6.48 10.31 4.87
N THR A 58 7.04 11.23 4.12
CA THR A 58 8.00 10.98 3.04
C THR A 58 9.38 11.38 3.50
N LEU A 59 10.35 10.49 3.33
CA LEU A 59 11.77 10.79 3.41
C LEU A 59 12.38 10.59 2.03
N GLY A 60 13.33 11.43 1.65
CA GLY A 60 14.04 11.25 0.40
C GLY A 60 15.47 11.76 0.43
N LEU A 61 16.19 11.34 -0.60
CA LEU A 61 17.56 11.73 -0.92
C LEU A 61 17.59 12.10 -2.40
N THR A 62 18.10 13.28 -2.70
CA THR A 62 18.21 13.77 -4.07
C THR A 62 19.64 14.19 -4.38
N LEU A 63 20.22 13.57 -5.39
CA LEU A 63 21.54 13.88 -5.94
C LEU A 63 21.36 14.60 -7.26
N GLN A 64 21.92 15.80 -7.35
CA GLN A 64 21.96 16.56 -8.60
C GLN A 64 23.36 16.44 -9.18
N TYR A 65 23.44 16.09 -10.46
CA TYR A 65 24.68 16.04 -11.22
C TYR A 65 24.47 16.70 -12.59
N SER A 66 25.06 17.88 -12.77
CA SER A 66 24.88 18.69 -13.98
C SER A 66 23.40 18.91 -14.28
N LYS A 67 22.93 18.58 -15.49
CA LYS A 67 21.53 18.65 -15.90
C LYS A 67 20.66 17.52 -15.35
N PHE A 68 21.22 16.50 -14.70
CA PHE A 68 20.48 15.35 -14.23
C PHE A 68 20.24 15.40 -12.72
N THR A 69 19.14 14.78 -12.28
CA THR A 69 18.83 14.54 -10.88
C THR A 69 18.46 13.09 -10.69
N LEU A 70 18.99 12.46 -9.65
CA LEU A 70 18.63 11.13 -9.18
C LEU A 70 18.02 11.26 -7.80
N GLY A 71 16.83 10.69 -7.61
CA GLY A 71 16.13 10.69 -6.33
C GLY A 71 15.86 9.28 -5.84
N LEU A 72 16.05 9.08 -4.55
CA LEU A 72 15.56 7.94 -3.79
C LEU A 72 14.56 8.46 -2.76
N GLY A 73 13.50 7.72 -2.50
CA GLY A 73 12.49 8.10 -1.51
C GLY A 73 11.86 6.90 -0.83
N TYR A 74 11.39 7.12 0.39
CA TYR A 74 10.61 6.16 1.14
C TYR A 74 9.41 6.87 1.79
N ASP A 75 8.22 6.34 1.55
CA ASP A 75 7.00 6.77 2.22
C ASP A 75 6.63 5.77 3.30
N TYR A 76 6.38 6.29 4.50
CA TYR A 76 5.89 5.55 5.64
C TYR A 76 4.47 5.98 5.98
N GLY A 77 3.50 5.08 5.83
CA GLY A 77 2.11 5.30 6.17
C GLY A 77 1.90 5.39 7.67
N LEU A 78 1.23 6.44 8.12
CA LEU A 78 0.83 6.62 9.51
C LEU A 78 -0.49 5.89 9.81
N LEU A 79 -1.37 5.81 8.82
CA LEU A 79 -2.65 5.10 8.89
C LEU A 79 -2.52 3.62 8.53
N THR A 80 -3.47 2.86 9.05
CA THR A 80 -3.64 1.44 8.76
C THR A 80 -4.51 1.26 7.51
N VAL A 81 -4.09 0.38 6.60
CA VAL A 81 -4.76 0.14 5.32
C VAL A 81 -5.93 -0.84 5.48
N ASP A 82 -5.87 -1.77 6.43
CA ASP A 82 -6.99 -2.63 6.81
C ASP A 82 -8.00 -1.90 7.72
N LYS A 83 -9.27 -2.22 7.55
CA LYS A 83 -10.33 -1.85 8.49
C LYS A 83 -10.43 -2.94 9.56
N LYS A 84 -10.50 -2.54 10.83
CA LYS A 84 -10.87 -3.46 11.91
C LYS A 84 -12.31 -3.92 11.66
N ILE A 85 -12.49 -5.20 11.35
CA ILE A 85 -13.79 -5.85 11.33
C ILE A 85 -14.01 -6.39 12.74
N GLU A 86 -15.12 -6.01 13.36
CA GLU A 86 -15.42 -6.27 14.78
C GLU A 86 -15.71 -7.76 15.08
N ASP A 87 -15.83 -8.60 14.05
CA ASP A 87 -16.14 -10.02 14.15
C ASP A 87 -14.87 -10.91 14.03
N GLU A 88 -14.37 -11.28 15.20
CA GLU A 88 -13.69 -12.53 15.61
C GLU A 88 -12.47 -13.10 14.85
N TYR A 89 -11.94 -12.49 13.79
CA TYR A 89 -10.64 -12.93 13.24
C TYR A 89 -9.74 -11.74 12.89
N SER A 90 -9.27 -11.08 13.95
CA SER A 90 -8.19 -10.09 13.86
C SER A 90 -6.88 -10.77 13.43
N LEU A 91 -6.67 -10.92 12.12
CA LEU A 91 -5.37 -11.23 11.56
C LEU A 91 -4.45 -10.04 11.84
N SER A 92 -3.68 -10.16 12.92
CA SER A 92 -2.68 -9.21 13.44
C SER A 92 -3.24 -8.06 14.29
N GLU A 93 -2.91 -8.05 15.60
CA GLU A 93 -3.15 -6.91 16.51
C GLU A 93 -2.55 -5.59 16.00
N LYS A 94 -1.57 -5.68 15.09
CA LYS A 94 -0.92 -4.55 14.42
C LYS A 94 -1.36 -4.54 12.96
N GLY A 95 -2.34 -3.71 12.65
CA GLY A 95 -2.80 -3.51 11.28
C GLY A 95 -1.67 -3.11 10.33
N VAL A 96 -1.85 -3.44 9.06
CA VAL A 96 -0.90 -3.25 7.96
C VAL A 96 -0.81 -1.76 7.62
N LYS A 97 0.41 -1.26 7.55
CA LYS A 97 0.70 0.12 7.15
C LYS A 97 1.33 0.17 5.77
N ASN A 98 1.07 1.25 5.04
CA ASN A 98 1.69 1.45 3.73
C ASN A 98 3.19 1.74 3.87
N GLY A 99 3.98 1.19 2.96
CA GLY A 99 5.42 1.41 2.85
C GLY A 99 5.82 1.41 1.38
N ASN A 100 6.23 2.56 0.84
CA ASN A 100 6.53 2.70 -0.58
C ASN A 100 7.98 3.15 -0.81
N PHE A 101 8.71 2.44 -1.65
CA PHE A 101 10.06 2.82 -2.08
C PHE A 101 10.02 3.44 -3.48
N LYS A 102 10.66 4.60 -3.65
CA LYS A 102 10.61 5.42 -4.85
C LYS A 102 12.01 5.63 -5.43
N VAL A 103 12.12 5.52 -6.74
CA VAL A 103 13.32 5.89 -7.51
C VAL A 103 12.88 6.89 -8.58
N SER A 104 13.60 8.01 -8.70
CA SER A 104 13.29 9.07 -9.67
C SER A 104 14.52 9.55 -10.43
N VAL A 105 14.28 9.96 -11.67
CA VAL A 105 15.25 10.62 -12.56
C VAL A 105 14.62 11.91 -13.05
N GLY A 106 15.37 13.02 -12.98
CA GLY A 106 14.97 14.34 -13.50
C GLY A 106 16.02 14.92 -14.44
N TYR A 107 15.59 15.79 -15.36
CA TYR A 107 16.47 16.52 -16.29
C TYR A 107 16.10 18.01 -16.34
N PHE A 108 17.09 18.89 -16.20
CA PHE A 108 16.96 20.34 -16.33
C PHE A 108 17.29 20.76 -17.76
N PHE A 109 16.30 21.35 -18.45
CA PHE A 109 16.45 21.86 -19.82
C PHE A 109 17.27 23.14 -19.84
#